data_AF-A0ABD1P8I3-F1
#
_entry.id   AF-A0ABD1P8I3-F1
#
_cell.length_a   1.000
_cell.length_b   1.000
_cell.length_c   1.000
_cell.angle_alpha   90.00
_cell.angle_beta   90.00
_cell.angle_gamma   90.00
#
_symmetry.space_group_name_H-M   'P 1'
#
loop_
_entity.id
_entity.type
_entity.pdbx_description
1 polymer ?
#
loop_
_entity_poly.entity_id
_entity_poly.type
_entity_poly.pdbx_seq_one_letter_code
_entity_poly.pdbx_strand_id
1 'polypeptide(L)'
;MFMKLGKMGLAREIWDEMKASGTGPDLDGYTLLIHGLCAKRKWREACEFFMEMIEKGFLPQKVTFETLYRGLIQADMLRTWRRLKKKIEEESITFGLEFEEYHLKPYRR
;
A
#
# COMPACT_ATOMS: atom_id res chain seq x y z
N MET A 1 -5.18 8.70 -13.08
CA MET A 1 -4.18 9.75 -13.37
C MET A 1 -4.44 10.98 -12.48
N PHE A 2 -4.04 10.95 -11.19
CA PHE A 2 -4.33 12.06 -10.25
C PHE A 2 -3.13 12.55 -9.43
N MET A 3 -1.96 11.90 -9.48
CA MET A 3 -0.82 12.25 -8.60
C MET A 3 0.11 13.35 -9.10
N LYS A 4 -0.16 13.99 -10.25
CA LYS A 4 0.82 14.90 -10.86
C LYS A 4 0.77 16.37 -10.42
N LEU A 5 -0.16 16.76 -9.55
CA LEU A 5 -0.28 18.13 -9.05
C LEU A 5 -0.28 18.11 -7.52
N GLY A 6 0.38 19.09 -6.88
CA GLY A 6 0.68 19.19 -5.43
C GLY A 6 -0.51 19.25 -4.46
N LYS A 7 -1.62 18.60 -4.80
CA LYS A 7 -2.92 18.52 -4.15
C LYS A 7 -2.97 17.35 -3.16
N MET A 8 -2.08 17.33 -2.16
CA MET A 8 -2.16 16.29 -1.11
C MET A 8 -3.08 16.63 0.05
N GLY A 9 -3.53 17.87 0.19
CA GLY A 9 -4.75 18.16 0.96
C GLY A 9 -5.93 17.39 0.37
N LEU A 10 -6.11 17.51 -0.96
CA LEU A 10 -7.09 16.76 -1.73
C LEU A 10 -6.92 15.23 -1.66
N ALA A 11 -5.71 14.68 -1.58
CA ALA A 11 -5.55 13.23 -1.42
C ALA A 11 -6.10 12.72 -0.06
N ARG A 12 -5.97 13.53 1.00
CA ARG A 12 -6.53 13.24 2.33
C ARG A 12 -8.05 13.46 2.33
N GLU A 13 -8.51 14.56 1.73
CA GLU A 13 -9.95 14.85 1.58
C GLU A 13 -10.66 13.79 0.74
N ILE A 14 -10.10 13.40 -0.41
CA ILE A 14 -10.62 12.30 -1.24
C ILE A 14 -10.61 10.99 -0.46
N TRP A 15 -9.57 10.73 0.35
CA TRP A 15 -9.53 9.53 1.18
C TRP A 15 -10.62 9.53 2.26
N ASP A 16 -10.85 10.66 2.91
CA ASP A 16 -11.89 10.80 3.93
C ASP A 16 -13.30 10.83 3.30
N GLU A 17 -13.47 11.38 2.10
CA GLU A 17 -14.69 11.27 1.29
C GLU A 17 -14.95 9.83 0.84
N MET A 18 -13.93 9.09 0.41
CA MET A 18 -14.05 7.67 0.05
C MET A 18 -14.50 6.83 1.25
N LYS A 19 -13.97 7.09 2.45
CA LYS A 19 -14.47 6.47 3.69
C LYS A 19 -15.92 6.88 4.00
N ALA A 20 -16.26 8.15 3.82
CA ALA A 20 -17.60 8.68 4.11
C ALA A 20 -18.66 8.18 3.12
N SER A 21 -18.27 7.85 1.88
CA SER A 21 -19.17 7.37 0.82
C SER A 21 -19.73 5.96 1.05
N GLY A 22 -19.28 5.24 2.09
CA GLY A 22 -19.69 3.86 2.39
C GLY A 22 -19.06 2.80 1.49
N THR A 23 -18.49 3.18 0.35
CA THR A 23 -17.76 2.29 -0.57
C THR A 23 -16.34 1.93 -0.11
N GLY A 24 -15.78 2.70 0.83
CA GLY A 24 -14.44 2.47 1.37
C GLY A 24 -13.33 2.63 0.32
N PRO A 25 -12.08 2.77 0.77
CA PRO A 25 -10.95 2.75 -0.15
C PRO A 25 -10.72 1.34 -0.71
N ASP A 26 -10.53 1.27 -2.02
CA ASP A 26 -10.20 0.04 -2.77
C ASP A 26 -8.67 -0.15 -2.92
N LEU A 27 -8.28 -1.27 -3.53
CA LEU A 27 -6.88 -1.62 -3.85
C LEU A 27 -6.13 -0.48 -4.55
N ASP A 28 -6.79 0.19 -5.51
CA ASP A 28 -6.20 1.26 -6.30
C ASP A 28 -6.03 2.54 -5.48
N GLY A 29 -6.98 2.86 -4.59
CA GLY A 29 -6.89 3.96 -3.64
C GLY A 29 -5.70 3.83 -2.69
N TYR A 30 -5.52 2.66 -2.07
CA TYR A 30 -4.34 2.39 -1.23
C TYR A 30 -3.04 2.51 -2.01
N THR A 31 -2.99 1.90 -3.20
CA THR A 31 -1.81 1.94 -4.07
C THR A 31 -1.42 3.38 -4.42
N LEU A 32 -2.40 4.21 -4.80
CA LEU A 32 -2.18 5.61 -5.12
C LEU A 32 -1.62 6.38 -3.92
N LEU A 33 -2.24 6.26 -2.75
CA LEU A 33 -1.79 6.97 -1.54
C LEU A 33 -0.37 6.57 -1.14
N ILE A 34 -0.08 5.27 -1.11
CA ILE A 34 1.23 4.76 -0.69
C ILE A 34 2.34 5.30 -1.61
N HIS A 35 2.11 5.30 -2.92
CA HIS A 35 3.05 5.86 -3.90
C HIS A 35 3.25 7.37 -3.71
N GLY A 36 2.16 8.12 -3.53
CA GLY A 36 2.22 9.57 -3.31
C GLY A 36 2.96 9.95 -2.02
N LEU A 37 2.72 9.19 -0.93
CA LEU A 37 3.39 9.38 0.35
C LEU A 37 4.88 9.03 0.27
N CYS A 38 5.24 7.95 -0.44
CA CYS A 38 6.62 7.61 -0.72
C CYS A 38 7.33 8.70 -1.53
N ALA A 39 6.69 9.25 -2.57
CA ALA A 39 7.27 10.34 -3.36
C ALA A 39 7.58 11.59 -2.52
N LYS A 40 6.81 11.82 -1.45
CA LYS A 40 7.01 12.93 -0.50
C LYS A 40 7.85 12.59 0.72
N ARG A 41 8.47 11.40 0.74
CA ARG A 41 9.26 10.91 1.87
C ARG A 41 8.48 10.81 3.19
N LYS A 42 7.15 10.70 3.12
CA LYS A 42 6.25 10.47 4.25
C LYS A 42 6.14 8.97 4.54
N TRP A 43 7.29 8.35 4.84
CA TRP A 43 7.44 6.89 4.91
C TRP A 43 6.55 6.25 5.98
N ARG A 44 6.42 6.91 7.13
CA ARG A 44 5.61 6.41 8.24
C ARG A 44 4.13 6.31 7.88
N GLU A 45 3.58 7.38 7.29
CA GLU A 45 2.19 7.41 6.79
C GLU A 45 2.00 6.35 5.68
N ALA A 46 2.98 6.19 4.77
CA ALA A 46 2.92 5.17 3.74
C ALA A 46 2.86 3.74 4.32
N CYS A 47 3.63 3.46 5.39
CA CYS A 47 3.58 2.17 6.08
C CYS A 47 2.24 1.93 6.78
N GLU A 48 1.64 2.96 7.37
CA GLU A 48 0.33 2.85 8.03
C GLU A 48 -0.76 2.43 7.03
N PHE A 49 -0.84 3.11 5.87
CA PHE A 49 -1.77 2.73 4.81
C PHE A 49 -1.46 1.36 4.20
N PHE A 50 -0.19 1.00 4.08
CA PHE A 50 0.21 -0.31 3.59
C PHE A 50 -0.19 -1.44 4.56
N MET A 51 -0.15 -1.22 5.88
CA MET A 51 -0.66 -2.18 6.86
C MET A 51 -2.19 -2.26 6.82
N GLU A 52 -2.88 -1.13 6.79
CA GLU A 52 -4.35 -1.08 6.72
C GLU A 52 -4.86 -1.82 5.47
N MET A 53 -4.16 -1.66 4.34
CA MET A 53 -4.43 -2.38 3.09
C MET A 53 -4.44 -3.90 3.30
N ILE A 54 -3.41 -4.44 3.95
CA ILE A 54 -3.28 -5.88 4.22
C ILE A 54 -4.36 -6.34 5.22
N GLU A 55 -4.61 -5.56 6.28
CA GLU A 55 -5.61 -5.88 7.30
C GLU A 55 -7.04 -5.90 6.75
N LYS A 56 -7.31 -5.15 5.67
CA LYS A 56 -8.57 -5.20 4.93
C LYS A 56 -8.61 -6.31 3.87
N GLY A 57 -7.57 -7.13 3.77
CA GLY A 57 -7.48 -8.24 2.82
C GLY A 57 -7.07 -7.83 1.41
N PHE A 58 -6.55 -6.63 1.22
CA PHE A 58 -6.00 -6.21 -0.07
C PHE A 58 -4.51 -6.56 -0.17
N LEU A 59 -4.16 -7.35 -1.19
CA LEU A 59 -2.77 -7.71 -1.43
C LEU A 59 -2.04 -6.56 -2.18
N PRO A 60 -0.92 -6.04 -1.65
CA PRO A 60 -0.16 -5.00 -2.34
C PRO A 60 0.41 -5.51 -3.66
N GLN A 61 0.19 -4.72 -4.73
CA GLN A 61 0.80 -4.99 -6.02
C GLN A 61 2.33 -4.92 -5.94
N LYS A 62 3.01 -5.65 -6.81
CA LYS A 62 4.49 -5.69 -6.88
C LYS A 62 5.12 -4.30 -6.90
N VAL A 63 4.56 -3.38 -7.69
CA VAL A 63 5.07 -2.00 -7.81
C VAL A 63 4.92 -1.24 -6.48
N THR A 64 3.81 -1.42 -5.76
CA THR A 64 3.57 -0.80 -4.45
C THR A 64 4.54 -1.30 -3.40
N PHE A 65 4.79 -2.61 -3.38
CA PHE A 65 5.77 -3.25 -2.50
C PHE A 65 7.20 -2.74 -2.78
N GLU A 66 7.63 -2.70 -4.05
CA GLU A 66 8.96 -2.21 -4.45
C GLU A 66 9.16 -0.73 -4.13
N THR A 67 8.11 0.08 -4.31
CA THR A 67 8.14 1.52 -4.02
C THR A 67 8.37 1.77 -2.54
N LEU A 68 7.62 1.07 -1.67
CA LEU A 68 7.76 1.19 -0.23
C LEU A 68 9.12 0.66 0.26
N TYR A 69 9.60 -0.46 -0.30
CA TYR A 69 10.92 -1.02 0.00
C TYR A 69 12.04 -0.01 -0.27
N ARG A 70 12.05 0.57 -1.48
CA ARG A 70 13.05 1.56 -1.88
C ARG A 70 13.01 2.77 -0.95
N GLY A 71 11.82 3.27 -0.62
CA GLY A 71 11.64 4.38 0.31
C GLY A 71 12.18 4.09 1.71
N LEU A 72 11.90 2.91 2.25
CA LEU A 72 12.35 2.51 3.58
C LEU A 72 13.85 2.24 3.67
N ILE A 73 14.48 1.74 2.60
CA ILE A 73 15.95 1.64 2.54
C ILE A 73 16.59 3.04 2.56
N GLN A 74 16.06 3.98 1.77
CA GLN A 74 16.58 5.36 1.76
C GLN A 74 16.42 6.06 3.11
N ALA A 75 15.46 5.63 3.93
CA ALA A 75 15.20 6.17 5.26
C ALA A 75 15.93 5.41 6.40
N ASP A 76 16.77 4.42 6.07
CA ASP A 76 17.41 3.50 7.03
C ASP A 76 16.41 2.75 7.96
N MET A 77 15.19 2.51 7.45
CA MET A 77 14.09 1.85 8.16
C MET A 77 13.98 0.36 7.82
N LEU A 78 15.12 -0.32 7.63
CA LEU A 78 15.20 -1.74 7.27
C LEU A 78 14.53 -2.67 8.29
N ARG A 79 14.50 -2.29 9.57
CA ARG A 79 13.79 -3.06 10.62
C ARG A 79 12.28 -3.02 10.41
N THR A 80 11.74 -1.84 10.08
CA THR A 80 10.31 -1.66 9.78
C THR A 80 9.90 -2.47 8.57
N TRP A 81 10.70 -2.43 7.50
CA TRP A 81 10.49 -3.24 6.31
C TRP A 81 10.42 -4.74 6.61
N ARG A 82 11.37 -5.26 7.40
CA ARG A 82 11.39 -6.68 7.78
C ARG A 82 10.11 -7.12 8.50
N ARG A 83 9.57 -6.28 9.39
CA ARG A 83 8.31 -6.54 10.09
C ARG A 83 7.12 -6.57 9.13
N LEU A 84 7.05 -5.58 8.23
CA LEU A 84 5.99 -5.52 7.21
C LEU A 84 6.03 -6.74 6.30
N LYS A 85 7.22 -7.10 5.81
CA LYS A 85 7.40 -8.28 4.96
C LYS A 85 6.96 -9.57 5.65
N LYS A 86 7.30 -9.76 6.92
CA LYS A 86 6.85 -10.93 7.69
C LYS A 86 5.32 -10.99 7.78
N LYS A 87 4.67 -9.86 8.06
CA LYS A 87 3.20 -9.78 8.12
C LYS A 87 2.56 -10.10 6.77
N ILE A 88 3.11 -9.60 5.66
CA ILE A 88 2.64 -9.97 4.31
C ILE A 88 2.81 -11.48 4.07
N GLU A 89 3.94 -12.06 4.45
CA GLU A 89 4.17 -13.51 4.25
C GLU A 89 3.19 -14.35 5.07
N GLU A 90 2.91 -13.96 6.32
CA GLU A 90 1.90 -14.59 7.19
C GLU A 90 0.50 -14.50 6.57
N GLU A 91 0.09 -13.30 6.16
CA GLU A 91 -1.22 -13.05 5.56
C GLU A 91 -1.35 -13.67 4.16
N SER A 92 -0.27 -13.69 3.37
CA SER A 92 -0.24 -14.30 2.03
C SER A 92 -0.37 -15.82 2.06
N ILE A 93 0.01 -16.49 3.17
CA ILE A 93 -0.26 -17.92 3.36
C ILE A 93 -1.77 -18.14 3.51
N THR A 94 -2.46 -17.22 4.19
CA THR A 94 -3.94 -17.21 4.34
C THR A 94 -4.64 -16.95 2.99
N PHE A 95 -4.12 -16.02 2.18
CA PHE A 95 -4.71 -15.66 0.87
C PHE A 95 -4.36 -16.61 -0.29
N GLY A 96 -3.38 -17.51 -0.11
CA GLY A 96 -2.84 -18.36 -1.17
C GLY A 96 -3.79 -19.40 -1.76
N LEU A 97 -4.95 -19.63 -1.15
CA LEU A 97 -5.98 -20.56 -1.62
C LEU A 97 -7.15 -19.88 -2.37
N GLU A 98 -7.31 -18.55 -2.29
CA GLU A 98 -8.49 -17.84 -2.81
C GLU A 98 -8.26 -17.10 -4.15
N PHE A 99 -7.01 -16.94 -4.61
CA PHE A 99 -6.71 -16.04 -5.74
C PHE A 99 -5.81 -16.66 -6.82
N GLU A 100 -6.16 -17.85 -7.33
CA GLU A 100 -5.61 -18.36 -8.61
C GLU A 100 -6.03 -17.49 -9.83
N GLU A 101 -7.05 -16.62 -9.67
CA GLU A 101 -7.66 -15.85 -10.76
C GLU A 101 -7.38 -14.34 -10.66
N TYR A 102 -6.19 -13.92 -10.25
CA TYR A 102 -5.76 -12.51 -10.33
C TYR A 102 -4.88 -12.27 -11.56
N HIS A 103 -5.29 -11.32 -12.42
CA HIS A 103 -4.56 -10.97 -13.65
C HIS A 103 -3.16 -10.36 -13.41
N LEU A 104 -2.89 -9.88 -12.19
CA LEU A 104 -1.56 -9.40 -11.76
C LEU A 104 -0.96 -10.42 -10.80
N LYS A 105 0.01 -11.18 -11.31
CA LYS A 105 0.68 -12.25 -10.54
C LYS A 105 1.25 -11.67 -9.22
N PRO A 106 0.94 -12.26 -8.06
CA PRO A 106 1.58 -11.91 -6.80
C PRO A 106 3.10 -11.94 -6.93
N TYR A 107 3.78 -11.15 -6.11
CA TYR A 107 5.23 -11.19 -5.99
C TYR A 107 5.69 -12.63 -5.70
N ARG A 108 6.18 -13.32 -6.73
CA ARG A 108 6.90 -14.59 -6.59
C ARG A 108 8.39 -14.29 -6.53
N ARG A 109 9.05 -15.03 -5.62
CA ARG A 109 10.48 -15.02 -5.34
C ARG A 109 11.32 -15.14 -6.61
#